data_AF-A0A3D0Z6A2-F1
#
_entry.id   AF-A0A3D0Z6A2-F1
#
_cell.length_a   1.000
_cell.length_b   1.000
_cell.length_c   1.000
_cell.angle_alpha   90.00
_cell.angle_beta   90.00
_cell.angle_gamma   90.00
#
_symmetry.space_group_name_H-M   'P 1'
#
loop_
_entity.id
_entity.type
_entity.pdbx_description
1 polymer ?
#
loop_
_entity_poly.entity_id
_entity_poly.type
_entity_poly.pdbx_seq_one_letter_code
_entity_poly.pdbx_strand_id
1 'polypeptide(L)' 'KIYRPDIHVTLLDSQFKRISFLNAASEALGLELETVNLRAEQAGRSPELRESFDLAAARAVAGLPVLC' A
#
# COMPACT_ATOMS: atom_id res chain seq x y z
N LYS A 1 -0.05 -12.27 -14.10
CA LYS A 1 0.60 -13.36 -13.34
C LYS A 1 1.59 -12.70 -12.38
N ILE A 2 1.46 -12.90 -11.06
CA ILE A 2 2.50 -12.46 -10.11
C ILE A 2 3.69 -13.40 -10.25
N TYR A 3 4.90 -12.85 -10.40
CA TYR A 3 6.11 -13.62 -10.65
C TYR A 3 6.76 -14.17 -9.37
N ARG A 4 6.43 -13.57 -8.22
CA ARG A 4 6.96 -13.92 -6.90
C ARG A 4 5.78 -14.17 -5.95
N PRO A 5 5.27 -15.40 -5.81
CA PRO A 5 4.18 -15.71 -4.89
C PRO A 5 4.62 -15.77 -3.42
N ASP A 6 5.93 -15.76 -3.18
CA ASP A 6 6.55 -15.86 -1.86
C ASP A 6 6.67 -14.51 -1.12
N ILE A 7 6.42 -13.40 -1.81
CA ILE A 7 6.43 -12.07 -1.19
C ILE A 7 5.06 -11.75 -0.59
N HIS A 8 5.08 -11.18 0.61
CA HIS A 8 3.90 -10.63 1.25
C HIS A 8 3.81 -9.14 0.92
N VAL A 9 2.65 -8.69 0.48
CA VAL A 9 2.46 -7.32 0.00
C VAL A 9 1.35 -6.65 0.80
N THR A 10 1.71 -5.53 1.42
CA THR A 10 0.76 -4.62 2.07
C THR A 10 0.64 -3.35 1.24
N LEU A 11 -0.58 -3.01 0.83
CA LEU A 11 -0.91 -1.81 0.06
C LEU A 11 -1.51 -0.76 0.99
N LEU A 12 -0.86 0.40 1.07
CA LEU A 12 -1.27 1.51 1.92
C LEU A 12 -1.74 2.71 1.09
N ASP A 13 -2.94 3.21 1.38
CA ASP A 13 -3.46 4.47 0.81
C ASP A 13 -4.48 5.08 1.78
N SER A 14 -4.55 6.41 1.87
CA SER A 14 -5.47 7.10 2.77
C SER A 14 -6.90 7.25 2.23
N GLN A 15 -7.12 6.96 0.94
CA GLN A 15 -8.41 7.11 0.30
C GLN A 15 -9.19 5.79 0.37
N PHE A 16 -10.26 5.79 1.15
CA PHE A 16 -11.14 4.63 1.31
C PHE A 16 -11.61 4.04 -0.03
N LYS A 17 -12.00 4.88 -1.00
CA LYS A 17 -12.43 4.43 -2.33
C LYS A 17 -11.36 3.60 -3.05
N ARG A 18 -10.08 3.96 -2.89
CA ARG A 18 -8.97 3.22 -3.51
C ARG A 18 -8.71 1.92 -2.79
N ILE A 19 -8.77 1.90 -1.46
CA ILE A 19 -8.68 0.66 -0.67
C ILE A 19 -9.81 -0.31 -1.04
N SER A 20 -11.05 0.16 -1.15
CA SER A 20 -12.17 -0.67 -1.60
C SER A 20 -11.94 -1.25 -3.00
N PHE A 21 -11.42 -0.44 -3.93
CA PHE A 21 -11.06 -0.91 -5.27
C PHE A 21 -9.96 -1.98 -5.22
N LEU A 22 -8.90 -1.77 -4.42
CA LEU A 22 -7.79 -2.71 -4.30
C LEU A 22 -8.25 -4.06 -3.74
N ASN A 23 -9.13 -4.06 -2.73
CA ASN A 23 -9.72 -5.29 -2.20
C ASN A 23 -10.57 -6.04 -3.23
N ALA A 24 -11.43 -5.34 -3.97
CA ALA A 24 -12.22 -5.98 -5.03
C ALA A 24 -11.35 -6.52 -6.18
N ALA A 25 -10.29 -5.79 -6.53
CA ALA A 25 -9.35 -6.21 -7.57
C ALA A 25 -8.49 -7.40 -7.13
N SER A 26 -8.05 -7.46 -5.88
CA SER A 26 -7.28 -8.58 -5.35
C SER A 26 -8.13 -9.85 -5.32
N GLU A 27 -9.38 -9.75 -4.88
CA GLU A 27 -10.35 -10.85 -4.91
C GLU A 27 -10.59 -11.37 -6.33
N ALA A 28 -10.91 -10.47 -7.28
CA ALA A 28 -11.18 -10.85 -8.67
C ALA A 28 -9.98 -11.50 -9.38
N LEU A 29 -8.75 -11.17 -8.95
CA LEU A 29 -7.52 -11.72 -9.50
C LEU A 29 -6.95 -12.91 -8.71
N GLY A 30 -7.59 -13.29 -7.60
CA GLY A 30 -7.11 -14.36 -6.71
C GLY A 30 -5.75 -14.04 -6.08
N LEU A 31 -5.53 -12.78 -5.68
CA LEU A 31 -4.28 -12.31 -5.10
C LEU A 31 -4.41 -12.17 -3.58
N GLU A 32 -3.45 -12.73 -2.86
CA GLU A 32 -3.32 -12.54 -1.42
C GLU A 32 -2.52 -11.26 -1.14
N LEU A 33 -3.22 -10.19 -0.77
CA LEU A 33 -2.65 -8.88 -0.46
C LEU A 33 -3.30 -8.34 0.81
N GLU A 34 -2.55 -7.62 1.63
CA GLU A 34 -3.10 -6.83 2.74
C GLU A 34 -3.36 -5.40 2.26
N THR A 35 -4.46 -4.78 2.72
CA THR A 35 -4.74 -3.37 2.43
C THR A 35 -4.90 -2.58 3.73
N VAL A 36 -4.27 -1.41 3.81
CA VAL A 36 -4.26 -0.55 4.99
C VAL A 36 -4.75 0.84 4.61
N ASN A 37 -5.86 1.27 5.23
CA ASN A 37 -6.39 2.62 5.05
C ASN A 37 -5.81 3.59 6.09
N LEU A 38 -4.60 4.05 5.84
CA LEU A 38 -3.92 5.04 6.67
C LEU A 38 -3.13 6.01 5.80
N ARG A 39 -2.88 7.22 6.32
CA ARG A 39 -1.87 8.09 5.73
C ARG A 39 -0.47 7.58 6.04
N ALA A 40 0.47 7.80 5.12
CA ALA A 40 1.85 7.34 5.27
C ALA A 40 2.52 7.90 6.53
N GLU A 41 2.27 9.18 6.85
CA GLU A 41 2.81 9.84 8.05
C GLU A 41 2.26 9.27 9.37
N GLN A 42 1.07 8.66 9.34
CA GLN A 42 0.48 7.97 10.50
C GLN A 42 1.00 6.55 10.61
N ALA A 43 1.05 5.81 9.50
CA ALA A 43 1.61 4.46 9.46
C ALA A 43 3.09 4.44 9.85
N GLY A 44 3.86 5.46 9.46
CA GLY A 44 5.25 5.62 9.90
C GLY A 44 5.42 5.88 11.42
N ARG A 45 4.33 6.09 12.16
CA ARG A 45 4.32 6.20 13.63
C ARG A 45 3.66 5.01 14.32
N SER A 46 2.97 4.13 13.60
CA SER A 46 2.38 2.91 14.16
C SER A 46 3.51 1.92 14.47
N PRO A 47 3.61 1.41 15.71
CA PRO A 47 4.57 0.35 16.04
C PRO A 47 4.37 -0.94 15.25
N GLU A 48 3.16 -1.19 14.72
CA GLU A 48 2.86 -2.39 13.91
C GLU A 48 3.44 -2.27 12.49
N LEU A 49 3.54 -1.05 11.96
CA LEU A 49 3.92 -0.79 10.56
C LEU A 49 5.32 -0.17 10.43
N ARG A 50 5.79 0.52 11.46
CA ARG A 50 7.08 1.20 11.42
C ARG A 50 8.20 0.17 11.54
N GLU A 51 9.11 0.17 10.56
CA GLU A 51 10.29 -0.72 10.52
C GLU A 51 9.96 -2.21 10.45
N SER A 52 8.75 -2.57 10.01
CA SER A 52 8.31 -3.96 9.85
C SER A 52 8.37 -4.48 8.41
N PHE A 53 8.97 -3.73 7.48
CA PHE A 53 9.07 -4.08 6.06
C PHE A 53 10.53 -4.15 5.61
N ASP A 54 10.88 -5.17 4.82
CA ASP A 54 12.20 -5.27 4.17
C ASP A 54 12.39 -4.19 3.09
N LEU A 55 11.31 -3.84 2.40
CA LEU A 55 11.29 -2.89 1.29
C LEU A 55 10.03 -2.02 1.35
N ALA A 56 10.18 -0.73 1.05
CA ALA A 56 9.06 0.20 0.89
C ALA A 56 9.20 0.95 -0.42
N ALA A 57 8.13 1.01 -1.21
CA ALA A 57 8.07 1.77 -2.44
C ALA A 57 6.89 2.73 -2.41
N ALA A 58 7.12 3.98 -2.82
CA ALA A 58 6.09 4.99 -2.96
C ALA A 58 6.15 5.58 -4.38
N ARG A 59 4.99 5.88 -4.95
CA ARG A 59 4.88 6.58 -6.22
C ARG A 59 4.46 8.02 -5.98
N ALA A 60 5.24 8.97 -6.47
CA ALA A 60 4.86 10.38 -6.44
C ALA A 60 3.53 10.59 -7.17
N VAL A 61 2.63 11.34 -6.54
CA VAL A 61 1.31 11.70 -7.11
C VAL A 61 1.34 13.00 -7.91
N ALA A 62 2.41 13.79 -7.76
CA ALA A 62 2.69 15.01 -8.52
C ALA A 62 4.21 15.18 -8.69
N GLY A 63 4.64 16.00 -9.66
CA GLY A 63 6.03 16.41 -9.76
C GLY A 63 6.46 17.24 -8.55
N LEU A 64 7.73 17.13 -8.15
CA LEU A 64 8.34 17.88 -7.04
C LEU A 64 7.93 19.36 -6.89
N PRO A 65 7.75 20.16 -7.96
CA PRO A 65 7.39 21.58 -7.84
C PRO A 65 5.99 21.85 -7.25
N VAL A 66 5.10 20.86 -7.24
CA VAL A 66 3.68 20.99 -6.83
C VAL A 66 3.46 20.54 -5.38
N LEU A 67 4.46 19.89 -4.77
CA LEU A 67 4.33 19.29 -3.44
C LEU A 67 4.70 20.25 -2.29
N CYS A 68 5.09 21.49 -2.59
CA CYS A 68 5.53 22.50 -1.64
C CYS A 68 4.37 23.12 -0.85
#